data_AF-A0A378MSY4-F1
#
_entry.id   AF-A0A378MSY4-F1
#
_cell.length_a   1.000
_cell.length_b   1.000
_cell.length_c   1.000
_cell.angle_alpha   90.00
_cell.angle_beta   90.00
_cell.angle_gamma   90.00
#
_symmetry.space_group_name_H-M   'P 1'
#
loop_
_entity.id
_entity.type
_entity.pdbx_description
1 polymer ?
#
loop_
_entity_poly.entity_id
_entity_poly.type
_entity_poly.pdbx_seq_one_letter_code
_entity_poly.pdbx_strand_id
1 'polypeptide(L)'
;MLPERQDNLVAAVYEEKGTFAIATLDMTSGRFLISELASKEALSAELQRVQPAEILYAEDFSAASIFNELQRVTPPSGVGI
;
A
#
# COMPACT_ATOMS: atom_id res chain seq x y z
N MET A 1 17.15 -11.19 -10.24
CA MET A 1 17.44 -9.83 -9.75
C MET A 1 16.13 -9.06 -9.89
N LEU A 2 15.46 -8.75 -8.77
CA LEU A 2 14.33 -7.83 -8.78
C LEU A 2 14.89 -6.44 -9.16
N PRO A 3 14.23 -5.66 -10.02
CA PRO A 3 14.72 -4.33 -10.36
C PRO A 3 14.76 -3.48 -9.09
N GLU A 4 15.91 -2.88 -8.76
CA GLU A 4 16.23 -2.11 -7.53
C GLU A 4 15.19 -1.05 -7.12
N ARG A 5 14.26 -0.69 -8.01
CA ARG A 5 13.14 0.23 -7.73
C ARG A 5 12.07 -0.37 -6.83
N GLN A 6 11.85 -1.69 -6.88
CA GLN A 6 10.79 -2.33 -6.07
C GLN A 6 11.15 -2.32 -4.59
N ASP A 7 12.41 -2.60 -4.24
CA ASP A 7 12.89 -2.66 -2.85
C ASP A 7 12.77 -1.33 -2.08
N ASN A 8 12.62 -0.20 -2.79
CA ASN A 8 12.61 1.15 -2.20
C ASN A 8 11.24 1.83 -2.24
N LEU A 9 10.19 1.11 -2.66
CA LEU A 9 8.86 1.67 -2.82
C LEU A 9 7.96 1.27 -1.65
N VAL A 10 7.48 2.27 -0.91
CA VAL A 10 6.53 2.08 0.19
C VAL A 10 5.16 2.55 -0.25
N ALA A 11 4.11 1.79 0.06
CA ALA A 11 2.73 2.19 -0.11
C ALA A 11 2.02 2.32 1.24
N ALA A 12 1.15 3.31 1.37
CA ALA A 12 0.19 3.40 2.46
C ALA A 12 -1.22 3.34 1.87
N VAL A 13 -2.10 2.56 2.47
CA VAL A 13 -3.47 2.38 2.01
C VAL A 13 -4.45 2.72 3.13
N TYR A 14 -5.54 3.37 2.73
CA TYR A 14 -6.60 3.81 3.63
C TYR A 14 -7.96 3.52 3.00
N GLU A 15 -8.95 3.31 3.84
CA GLU A 15 -10.35 3.11 3.44
C GLU A 15 -11.24 4.01 4.28
N GLU A 16 -12.15 4.73 3.62
CA GLU A 16 -13.26 5.41 4.28
C GLU A 16 -14.54 5.20 3.47
N LYS A 17 -15.59 4.67 4.12
CA LYS A 17 -16.94 4.53 3.55
C LYS A 17 -16.96 3.84 2.16
N GLY A 18 -16.11 2.83 1.97
CA GLY A 18 -16.00 2.07 0.73
C GLY A 18 -15.19 2.76 -0.39
N THR A 19 -14.60 3.90 -0.10
CA THR A 19 -13.60 4.57 -0.96
C THR A 19 -12.21 4.27 -0.45
N PHE A 20 -11.27 4.02 -1.37
CA PHE A 20 -9.91 3.66 -1.04
C PHE A 20 -8.95 4.77 -1.44
N ALA A 21 -7.90 4.97 -0.65
CA ALA A 21 -6.78 5.82 -1.02
C ALA A 21 -5.49 5.01 -0.95
N ILE A 22 -4.59 5.29 -1.88
CA ILE A 22 -3.22 4.79 -1.87
C ILE A 22 -2.25 5.96 -2.00
N ALA A 23 -1.26 6.00 -1.13
CA ALA A 23 -0.10 6.87 -1.24
C ALA A 23 1.13 6.02 -1.51
N THR A 24 1.97 6.40 -2.47
CA THR A 24 3.23 5.69 -2.77
C THR A 24 4.41 6.64 -2.62
N LEU A 25 5.46 6.19 -1.94
CA LEU A 25 6.72 6.90 -1.75
C LEU A 25 7.88 6.05 -2.30
N ASP A 26 8.55 6.56 -3.34
CA ASP A 26 9.84 6.03 -3.79
C ASP A 26 10.94 6.67 -2.94
N MET A 27 11.54 5.88 -2.04
CA MET A 27 12.55 6.33 -1.09
C MET A 27 13.86 6.76 -1.77
N THR A 28 14.10 6.35 -3.01
CA THR A 28 15.32 6.70 -3.75
C THR A 28 15.20 8.09 -4.38
N SER A 29 14.04 8.38 -4.96
CA SER A 29 13.80 9.63 -5.70
C SER A 29 13.04 10.68 -4.89
N GLY A 30 12.45 10.31 -3.76
CA GLY A 30 11.53 11.16 -2.99
C GLY A 30 10.19 11.38 -3.68
N ARG A 31 9.89 10.65 -4.77
CA ARG A 31 8.63 10.81 -5.49
C ARG A 31 7.48 10.31 -4.63
N PHE A 32 6.56 11.21 -4.35
CA PHE A 32 5.35 10.95 -3.58
C PHE A 32 4.11 11.16 -4.43
N LEU A 33 3.23 10.17 -4.48
CA LEU A 33 1.97 10.20 -5.24
C LEU A 33 0.83 9.73 -4.36
N ILE A 34 -0.35 10.30 -4.57
CA ILE A 34 -1.59 9.87 -3.93
C ILE A 34 -2.63 9.65 -5.02
N SER A 35 -3.41 8.57 -4.88
CA SER A 35 -4.56 8.27 -5.74
C SER A 35 -5.75 7.82 -4.89
N GLU A 36 -6.93 8.28 -5.28
CA GLU A 36 -8.22 7.84 -4.75
C GLU A 36 -8.84 6.84 -5.72
N LEU A 37 -9.41 5.76 -5.17
CA LEU A 37 -9.87 4.60 -5.90
C LEU A 37 -11.28 4.25 -5.44
N ALA A 38 -12.18 4.02 -6.40
CA ALA A 38 -13.60 3.81 -6.13
C ALA A 38 -13.94 2.39 -5.64
N SER A 39 -12.99 1.45 -5.64
CA SER A 39 -13.26 0.06 -5.23
C SER A 39 -12.02 -0.70 -4.77
N LYS A 40 -12.28 -1.82 -4.09
CA LYS A 40 -11.28 -2.80 -3.65
C LYS A 40 -10.50 -3.40 -4.81
N GLU A 41 -11.17 -3.67 -5.92
CA GLU A 41 -10.56 -4.23 -7.14
C GLU A 41 -9.60 -3.22 -7.78
N ALA A 42 -9.98 -1.93 -7.79
CA ALA A 42 -9.10 -0.87 -8.26
C ALA A 42 -7.84 -0.75 -7.37
N LEU A 43 -8.00 -0.85 -6.05
CA LEU A 43 -6.86 -0.90 -5.12
C LEU A 43 -5.96 -2.12 -5.37
N SER A 44 -6.54 -3.30 -5.53
CA SER A 44 -5.79 -4.52 -5.82
C SER A 44 -5.00 -4.42 -7.12
N ALA A 45 -5.62 -3.92 -8.19
CA ALA A 45 -4.97 -3.70 -9.48
C ALA A 45 -3.81 -2.70 -9.37
N GLU A 46 -3.98 -1.62 -8.60
CA GLU A 46 -2.95 -0.62 -8.39
C GLU A 46 -1.77 -1.18 -7.58
N LEU A 47 -2.02 -1.95 -6.52
CA LEU A 47 -0.97 -2.62 -5.74
C LEU A 47 -0.19 -3.65 -6.57
N GLN A 48 -0.87 -4.42 -7.44
CA GLN A 48 -0.22 -5.35 -8.37
C GLN A 48 0.63 -4.65 -9.43
N ARG A 49 0.23 -3.44 -9.85
CA ARG A 49 0.95 -2.63 -10.83
C ARG A 49 2.18 -1.95 -10.21
N VAL A 50 2.00 -1.41 -9.01
CA VAL A 50 3.03 -0.65 -8.28
C VAL A 50 4.06 -1.58 -7.66
N GLN A 51 3.64 -2.75 -7.16
CA GLN A 51 4.47 -3.75 -6.47
C GLN A 51 5.37 -3.10 -5.41
N PRO A 52 4.78 -2.42 -4.41
CA PRO A 52 5.56 -1.82 -3.33
C PRO A 52 6.27 -2.93 -2.52
N ALA A 53 7.49 -2.64 -2.05
CA ALA A 53 8.21 -3.53 -1.15
C ALA A 53 7.60 -3.58 0.25
N GLU A 54 6.93 -2.51 0.67
CA GLU A 54 6.26 -2.43 1.97
C GLU A 54 4.90 -1.75 1.83
N ILE A 55 3.90 -2.30 2.52
CA ILE A 55 2.53 -1.78 2.55
C ILE A 55 2.16 -1.47 4.01
N LEU A 56 1.75 -0.24 4.27
CA LEU A 56 1.21 0.24 5.52
C LEU A 56 -0.32 0.38 5.42
N TYR A 57 -1.05 -0.12 6.42
CA TYR A 57 -2.51 -0.02 6.48
C TYR A 57 -2.95 0.12 7.94
N ALA A 58 -4.13 0.71 8.17
CA ALA A 58 -4.70 0.81 9.50
C ALA A 58 -5.17 -0.56 10.02
N GLU A 59 -5.11 -0.81 11.32
CA GLU A 59 -5.49 -2.12 11.89
C GLU A 59 -6.96 -2.47 11.66
N ASP A 60 -7.82 -1.46 11.56
CA ASP A 60 -9.25 -1.56 11.31
C ASP A 60 -9.61 -1.61 9.81
N PHE A 61 -8.61 -1.70 8.92
CA PHE A 61 -8.82 -1.78 7.48
C PHE A 61 -9.61 -3.03 7.09
N SER A 62 -10.83 -2.81 6.58
CA SER A 62 -11.81 -3.89 6.40
C SER A 62 -11.42 -4.88 5.31
N ALA A 63 -10.62 -4.42 4.34
CA ALA A 63 -10.24 -5.19 3.16
C ALA A 63 -8.83 -5.82 3.25
N ALA A 64 -8.32 -6.07 4.46
CA ALA A 64 -6.95 -6.59 4.68
C ALA A 64 -6.62 -7.89 3.90
N SER A 65 -7.64 -8.67 3.53
CA SER A 65 -7.47 -9.87 2.70
C SER A 65 -6.76 -9.63 1.37
N ILE A 66 -6.78 -8.39 0.83
CA ILE A 66 -6.10 -8.02 -0.42
C ILE A 66 -4.58 -8.23 -0.31
N PHE A 67 -4.02 -8.08 0.89
CA PHE A 67 -2.58 -8.13 1.10
C PHE A 67 -2.02 -9.55 1.18
N ASN A 68 -2.87 -10.57 1.39
CA ASN A 68 -2.44 -11.96 1.52
C ASN A 68 -1.76 -12.50 0.24
N GLU A 69 -2.02 -11.88 -0.91
CA GLU A 69 -1.41 -12.24 -2.20
C GLU A 69 -0.18 -11.39 -2.54
N LEU A 70 0.17 -10.41 -1.69
CA LEU A 70 1.24 -9.44 -1.92
C LEU A 70 2.43 -9.71 -0.98
N GLN A 71 3.65 -9.72 -1.52
CA GLN A 71 4.79 -10.45 -0.94
C GLN A 71 5.46 -9.87 0.33
N ARG A 72 4.96 -8.79 0.93
CA ARG A 72 5.45 -8.29 2.23
C ARG A 72 4.42 -7.36 2.86
N VAL A 73 3.85 -7.80 3.98
CA VAL A 73 2.80 -7.08 4.71
C VAL A 73 3.32 -6.82 6.10
N THR A 74 3.53 -5.55 6.45
CA THR A 74 3.92 -5.16 7.81
C THR A 74 2.69 -4.51 8.45
N PRO A 75 2.04 -5.15 9.45
CA PRO A 75 1.04 -4.45 10.25
C PRO A 75 1.74 -3.29 11.01
N PRO A 76 1.06 -2.16 11.26
CA PRO A 76 1.66 -1.06 11.98
C PRO A 76 2.07 -1.56 13.37
N SER A 77 3.38 -1.62 13.61
CA SER A 77 3.91 -1.98 14.92
C SER A 77 3.65 -0.81 15.86
N GLY A 78 2.58 -0.91 16.66
CA GLY A 78 2.30 -0.14 17.86
C GLY A 78 2.79 1.31 17.84
N VAL A 79 1.91 2.24 17.47
CA VAL A 79 1.98 3.60 18.04
C VAL A 79 1.60 3.45 19.51
N GLY A 80 2.61 3.18 20.34
CA GLY A 80 2.50 3.32 21.78
C GLY A 80 2.10 4.76 22.09
N ILE A 81 1.01 4.90 22.85
CA ILE A 81 0.57 6.13 23.50
C ILE A 81 1.75 6.78 24.26
#